data_AF-A0AAX3LJ38-F1
#
_entry.id   AF-A0AAX3LJ38-F1
#
_cell.length_a   1.000
_cell.length_b   1.000
_cell.length_c   1.000
_cell.angle_alpha   90.00
_cell.angle_beta   90.00
_cell.angle_gamma   90.00
#
_symmetry.space_group_name_H-M   'P 1'
#
loop_
_entity.id
_entity.type
_entity.pdbx_description
1 polymer ?
#
loop_
_entity_poly.entity_id
_entity_poly.type
_entity_poly.pdbx_seq_one_letter_code
_entity_poly.pdbx_strand_id
1 'polypeptide(L)'
;MFRIKLLVCSLALAWAGAAAADAPYDENPAPSFNEILNGFNNSEGDTVRITVLRDMGETIGFRTGLVWEAQNIAKGLKKKESVLDRLYNFGSLMTNDSSLPPVIVEANDLASVSKDQFRTANKAFNIVKPEEFVSVPPTWRDYLFTGLLQQSEVIYPSDDARPKTSAEKNAWETSLKKGWNDGVAQAQSILDENFSRLGRDYNGMMRFNALLRMGMISRTEIASKVYTVSPESNKNSLTIGEKHREIMKKAQFEVNPDKWKPVITKSPTSDTSAQYQYGGR
;
A
#
# COMPACT_ATOMS: atom_id res chain seq x y z
N MET A 1 -29.03 -24.88 -74.11
CA MET A 1 -28.66 -23.80 -75.05
C MET A 1 -27.54 -22.98 -74.43
N PHE A 2 -26.46 -22.75 -75.18
CA PHE A 2 -25.31 -21.83 -74.96
C PHE A 2 -24.47 -22.02 -73.68
N ARG A 3 -23.20 -22.48 -73.69
CA ARG A 3 -21.93 -22.03 -74.33
C ARG A 3 -21.37 -20.70 -73.80
N ILE A 4 -20.18 -20.78 -73.18
CA ILE A 4 -18.92 -20.04 -73.48
C ILE A 4 -18.13 -19.60 -72.23
N LYS A 5 -16.84 -19.95 -72.33
CA LYS A 5 -15.65 -19.70 -71.49
C LYS A 5 -15.25 -18.22 -71.39
N LEU A 6 -14.53 -17.88 -70.31
CA LEU A 6 -13.38 -16.94 -70.22
C LEU A 6 -12.86 -17.02 -68.77
N LEU A 7 -11.77 -17.71 -68.43
CA LEU A 7 -10.34 -17.41 -68.63
C LEU A 7 -9.94 -16.01 -68.14
N VAL A 8 -9.04 -15.97 -67.14
CA VAL A 8 -7.82 -15.12 -67.00
C VAL A 8 -7.54 -14.79 -65.52
N CYS A 9 -6.35 -15.24 -65.07
CA CYS A 9 -5.39 -14.63 -64.12
C CYS A 9 -5.89 -14.08 -62.76
N SER A 10 -5.16 -14.12 -61.64
CA SER A 10 -3.75 -14.37 -61.34
C SER A 10 -3.58 -14.37 -59.81
N LEU A 11 -2.66 -15.21 -59.33
CA LEU A 11 -1.74 -15.02 -58.19
C LEU A 11 -2.12 -14.01 -57.08
N ALA A 12 -2.32 -14.54 -55.88
CA ALA A 12 -1.62 -14.08 -54.67
C ALA A 12 -1.61 -15.21 -53.63
N LEU A 13 -0.53 -15.98 -53.56
CA LEU A 13 -0.21 -16.78 -52.38
C LEU A 13 0.19 -15.80 -51.26
N ALA A 14 -0.72 -15.56 -50.32
CA ALA A 14 -0.31 -15.08 -49.01
C ALA A 14 0.06 -16.29 -48.15
N TRP A 15 1.36 -16.42 -47.91
CA TRP A 15 1.96 -17.33 -46.95
C TRP A 15 1.33 -17.09 -45.57
N ALA A 16 0.41 -17.96 -45.15
CA ALA A 16 0.01 -18.04 -43.76
C ALA A 16 1.10 -18.82 -43.03
N GLY A 17 2.06 -18.11 -42.43
CA GLY A 17 2.98 -18.70 -41.47
C GLY A 17 2.20 -19.20 -40.27
N ALA A 18 1.97 -20.50 -40.22
CA ALA A 18 1.56 -21.18 -39.00
C ALA A 18 2.81 -21.28 -38.12
N ALA A 19 3.02 -20.31 -37.23
CA ALA A 19 3.89 -20.49 -36.09
C ALA A 19 3.20 -21.51 -35.18
N ALA A 20 3.59 -22.78 -35.28
CA ALA A 20 3.30 -23.75 -34.24
C ALA A 20 3.91 -23.20 -32.94
N ALA A 21 3.07 -22.97 -31.94
CA ALA A 21 3.54 -22.69 -30.61
C ALA A 21 4.20 -23.98 -30.08
N ASP A 22 5.53 -24.04 -30.13
CA ASP A 22 6.28 -25.10 -29.46
C ASP A 22 5.98 -25.00 -27.96
N ALA A 23 5.37 -26.06 -27.43
CA ALA A 23 5.18 -26.19 -25.99
C ALA A 23 6.58 -26.26 -25.33
N PRO A 24 6.81 -25.60 -24.19
CA PRO A 24 8.09 -25.65 -23.51
C PRO A 24 8.21 -27.01 -22.80
N TYR A 25 8.50 -28.06 -23.55
CA TYR A 25 8.92 -29.33 -22.99
C TYR A 25 10.45 -29.33 -22.95
N ASP A 26 11.01 -29.42 -21.75
CA ASP A 26 12.45 -29.61 -21.57
C ASP A 26 12.82 -30.97 -22.17
N GLU A 27 13.66 -30.97 -23.21
CA GLU A 27 14.10 -32.19 -23.91
C GLU A 27 15.00 -33.09 -23.04
N ASN A 28 15.43 -32.60 -21.87
CA ASN A 28 16.23 -33.41 -20.97
C ASN A 28 15.39 -34.53 -20.32
N PRO A 29 15.83 -35.80 -20.41
CA PRO A 29 15.12 -36.89 -19.77
C PRO A 29 15.09 -36.68 -18.25
N ALA A 30 13.93 -36.95 -17.64
CA ALA A 30 13.79 -36.90 -16.18
C ALA A 30 14.82 -37.84 -15.52
N PRO A 31 15.45 -37.40 -14.41
CA PRO A 31 16.48 -38.20 -13.75
C PRO A 31 15.91 -39.54 -13.29
N SER A 32 16.67 -40.60 -13.50
CA SER A 32 16.32 -41.95 -13.09
C SER A 32 16.37 -42.10 -11.57
N PHE A 33 15.60 -43.05 -11.03
CA PHE A 33 15.57 -43.32 -9.59
C PHE A 33 16.97 -43.62 -9.02
N ASN A 34 17.83 -44.31 -9.77
CA ASN A 34 19.20 -44.61 -9.37
C ASN A 34 20.12 -43.37 -9.41
N GLU A 35 19.87 -42.40 -10.29
CA GLU A 35 20.58 -41.12 -10.30
C GLU A 35 20.18 -40.28 -9.08
N ILE A 36 18.89 -40.26 -8.72
CA ILE A 36 18.40 -39.59 -7.51
C ILE A 36 18.94 -40.28 -6.24
N LEU A 37 18.98 -41.62 -6.23
CA LEU A 37 19.46 -42.41 -5.08
C LEU A 37 20.98 -42.26 -4.86
N ASN A 38 21.76 -42.08 -5.93
CA ASN A 38 23.23 -41.98 -5.88
C ASN A 38 23.78 -40.55 -6.04
N GLY A 39 22.92 -39.54 -6.25
CA GLY A 39 23.28 -38.12 -6.38
C GLY A 39 23.86 -37.47 -5.11
N PHE A 40 24.01 -38.24 -4.02
CA PHE A 40 24.67 -37.81 -2.79
C PHE A 40 26.19 -38.04 -2.79
N ASN A 41 26.80 -38.48 -3.90
CA ASN A 41 28.25 -38.54 -4.01
C ASN A 41 28.85 -37.17 -3.65
N ASN A 42 29.79 -37.16 -2.71
CA ASN A 42 30.19 -36.08 -1.79
C ASN A 42 30.36 -34.63 -2.34
N SER A 43 30.36 -34.38 -3.65
CA SER A 43 30.39 -33.02 -4.22
C SER A 43 29.00 -32.41 -4.46
N GLU A 44 27.99 -33.22 -4.83
CA GLU A 44 26.63 -32.72 -5.11
C GLU A 44 25.79 -32.59 -3.84
N GLY A 45 25.95 -33.53 -2.88
CA GLY A 45 25.34 -33.44 -1.55
C GLY A 45 25.82 -32.22 -0.74
N ASP A 46 27.10 -31.87 -0.85
CA ASP A 46 27.67 -30.64 -0.27
C ASP A 46 27.03 -29.39 -0.92
N THR A 47 26.74 -29.42 -2.22
CA THR A 47 26.10 -28.31 -2.95
C THR A 47 24.63 -28.11 -2.52
N VAL A 48 23.87 -29.20 -2.33
CA VAL A 48 22.49 -29.13 -1.81
C VAL A 48 22.47 -28.61 -0.37
N ARG A 49 23.35 -29.12 0.50
CA ARG A 49 23.45 -28.65 1.89
C ARG A 49 23.85 -27.18 1.97
N ILE A 50 24.82 -26.75 1.17
CA ILE A 50 25.21 -25.33 1.06
C ILE A 50 24.01 -24.46 0.62
N THR A 51 23.21 -24.94 -0.33
CA THR A 51 22.02 -24.21 -0.80
C THR A 51 20.97 -24.07 0.32
N VAL A 52 20.66 -25.16 1.04
CA VAL A 52 19.75 -25.13 2.19
C VAL A 52 20.26 -24.18 3.27
N LEU A 53 21.56 -24.24 3.60
CA LEU A 53 22.17 -23.33 4.57
C LEU A 53 22.09 -21.86 4.12
N ARG A 54 22.25 -21.60 2.81
CA ARG A 54 22.12 -20.28 2.22
C ARG A 54 20.69 -19.74 2.38
N ASP A 55 19.69 -20.53 2.03
CA ASP A 55 18.28 -20.12 2.09
C ASP A 55 17.82 -19.93 3.56
N MET A 56 18.28 -20.81 4.46
CA MET A 56 18.07 -20.66 5.91
C MET A 56 18.75 -19.42 6.47
N GLY A 57 20.02 -19.19 6.10
CA GLY A 57 20.80 -18.03 6.53
C GLY A 57 20.16 -16.73 6.06
N GLU A 58 19.72 -16.67 4.80
CA GLU A 58 19.00 -15.53 4.25
C GLU A 58 17.67 -15.29 4.99
N THR A 59 16.87 -16.33 5.22
CA THR A 59 15.59 -16.22 5.92
C THR A 59 15.74 -15.76 7.38
N ILE A 60 16.68 -16.36 8.10
CA ILE A 60 16.97 -16.02 9.50
C ILE A 60 17.55 -14.60 9.57
N GLY A 61 18.50 -14.28 8.71
CA GLY A 61 19.07 -12.94 8.59
C GLY A 61 18.00 -11.89 8.33
N PHE A 62 17.11 -12.14 7.37
CA PHE A 62 16.01 -11.24 7.04
C PHE A 62 15.10 -10.96 8.23
N ARG A 63 14.58 -12.01 8.88
CA ARG A 63 13.66 -11.85 10.01
C ARG A 63 14.34 -11.16 11.19
N THR A 64 15.57 -11.53 11.51
CA THR A 64 16.31 -10.95 12.63
C THR A 64 16.73 -9.50 12.38
N GLY A 65 17.19 -9.17 11.17
CA GLY A 65 17.52 -7.81 10.76
C GLY A 65 16.31 -6.89 10.77
N LEU A 66 15.16 -7.38 10.31
CA LEU A 66 13.90 -6.65 10.37
C LEU A 66 13.48 -6.36 11.81
N VAL A 67 13.48 -7.36 12.69
CA VAL A 67 13.13 -7.17 14.12
C VAL A 67 14.07 -6.18 14.79
N TRP A 68 15.38 -6.30 14.54
CA TRP A 68 16.38 -5.40 15.09
C TRP A 68 16.12 -3.95 14.68
N GLU A 69 15.87 -3.71 13.39
CA GLU A 69 15.59 -2.37 12.89
C GLU A 69 14.24 -1.84 13.36
N ALA A 70 13.19 -2.69 13.40
CA ALA A 70 11.89 -2.32 13.95
C ALA A 70 11.99 -1.85 15.41
N GLN A 71 12.84 -2.49 16.24
CA GLN A 71 13.11 -2.03 17.61
C GLN A 71 13.84 -0.69 17.65
N ASN A 72 14.81 -0.46 16.75
CA ASN A 72 15.51 0.82 16.65
C ASN A 72 14.58 1.95 16.22
N ILE A 73 13.75 1.71 15.21
CA ILE A 73 12.69 2.61 14.76
C ILE A 73 11.76 2.93 15.93
N ALA A 74 11.28 1.92 16.66
CA ALA A 74 10.40 2.13 17.79
C ALA A 74 11.02 2.98 18.90
N LYS A 75 12.30 2.75 19.22
CA LYS A 75 13.06 3.61 20.15
C LYS A 75 13.18 5.04 19.62
N GLY A 76 13.43 5.20 18.31
CA GLY A 76 13.52 6.50 17.65
C GLY A 76 12.20 7.29 17.67
N LEU A 77 11.08 6.61 17.39
CA LEU A 77 9.73 7.18 17.45
C LEU A 77 9.35 7.56 18.88
N LYS A 78 9.66 6.70 19.87
CA LYS A 78 9.42 6.99 21.28
C LYS A 78 10.14 8.25 21.76
N LYS A 79 11.37 8.51 21.30
CA LYS A 79 12.08 9.77 21.60
C LYS A 79 11.37 11.00 21.04
N LYS A 80 10.59 10.85 19.97
CA LYS A 80 9.83 11.93 19.30
C LYS A 80 8.34 11.93 19.67
N GLU A 81 7.93 11.13 20.64
CA GLU A 81 6.54 10.89 21.05
C GLU A 81 5.77 12.19 21.27
N SER A 82 6.29 13.11 22.08
CA SER A 82 5.65 14.39 22.37
C SER A 82 5.45 15.27 21.12
N VAL A 83 6.36 15.20 20.15
CA VAL A 83 6.24 15.93 18.88
C VAL A 83 5.15 15.29 18.00
N LEU A 84 5.16 13.97 17.88
CA LEU A 84 4.19 13.22 17.10
C LEU A 84 2.77 13.35 17.66
N ASP A 85 2.60 13.35 18.99
CA ASP A 85 1.32 13.56 19.67
C ASP A 85 0.75 14.96 19.37
N ARG A 86 1.60 15.99 19.26
CA ARG A 86 1.17 17.35 18.88
C ARG A 86 0.84 17.48 17.40
N LEU A 87 1.63 16.87 16.52
CA LEU A 87 1.45 16.98 15.08
C LEU A 87 0.22 16.21 14.58
N TYR A 88 -0.02 15.02 15.14
CA TYR A 88 -1.08 14.11 14.69
C TYR A 88 -2.18 13.95 15.75
N ASN A 89 -2.89 15.04 16.02
CA ASN A 89 -3.99 15.05 16.98
C ASN A 89 -5.34 14.73 16.30
N PHE A 90 -5.60 13.44 16.08
CA PHE A 90 -6.86 12.98 15.49
C PHE A 90 -8.10 13.33 16.33
N GLY A 91 -7.96 13.41 17.66
CA GLY A 91 -9.06 13.77 18.55
C GLY A 91 -9.66 15.14 18.23
N SER A 92 -8.84 16.09 17.79
CA SER A 92 -9.30 17.42 17.36
C SER A 92 -10.04 17.43 16.02
N LEU A 93 -9.91 16.36 15.23
CA LEU A 93 -10.57 16.20 13.93
C LEU A 93 -11.87 15.40 14.02
N MET A 94 -12.14 14.76 15.16
CA MET A 94 -13.37 14.00 15.37
C MET A 94 -14.58 14.92 15.35
N THR A 95 -15.70 14.36 14.88
CA THR A 95 -16.99 15.02 15.03
C THR A 95 -17.46 14.95 16.49
N ASN A 96 -18.34 15.86 16.89
CA ASN A 96 -18.97 15.85 18.22
C ASN A 96 -19.69 14.52 18.54
N ASP A 97 -20.03 13.75 17.51
CA ASP A 97 -20.76 12.49 17.60
C ASP A 97 -19.84 11.27 17.71
N SER A 98 -18.54 11.48 17.96
CA SER A 98 -17.53 10.44 18.13
C SER A 98 -17.27 9.62 16.84
N SER A 99 -17.45 10.24 15.67
CA SER A 99 -17.06 9.63 14.39
C SER A 99 -15.78 10.27 13.84
N LEU A 100 -14.99 9.46 13.14
CA LEU A 100 -13.90 9.97 12.32
C LEU A 100 -14.46 10.55 11.02
N PRO A 101 -13.98 11.72 10.59
CA PRO A 101 -14.32 12.25 9.28
C PRO A 101 -13.75 11.35 8.17
N PRO A 102 -14.34 11.40 6.96
CA PRO A 102 -13.81 10.68 5.82
C PRO A 102 -12.43 11.23 5.42
N VAL A 103 -11.62 10.37 4.80
CA VAL A 103 -10.31 10.72 4.26
C VAL A 103 -10.45 11.12 2.80
N ILE A 104 -10.07 12.36 2.48
CA ILE A 104 -10.11 12.90 1.13
C ILE A 104 -8.71 13.06 0.56
N VAL A 105 -8.44 12.43 -0.58
CA VAL A 105 -7.22 12.69 -1.38
C VAL A 105 -7.49 13.75 -2.44
N GLU A 106 -6.45 14.47 -2.80
CA GLU A 106 -6.46 15.50 -3.84
C GLU A 106 -5.40 15.16 -4.86
N ALA A 107 -5.77 15.19 -6.13
CA ALA A 107 -4.86 15.16 -7.26
C ALA A 107 -4.89 16.54 -7.92
N ASN A 108 -3.71 17.08 -8.21
CA ASN A 108 -3.55 18.34 -8.93
C ASN A 108 -3.12 18.04 -10.38
N ASP A 109 -3.46 18.94 -11.30
CA ASP A 109 -2.98 18.96 -12.68
C ASP A 109 -3.14 17.61 -13.42
N LEU A 110 -4.34 17.05 -13.33
CA LEU A 110 -4.68 15.81 -14.03
C LEU A 110 -4.82 16.07 -15.53
N ALA A 111 -4.17 15.23 -16.33
CA ALA A 111 -4.38 15.15 -17.77
C ALA A 111 -4.77 13.72 -18.14
N SER A 112 -5.87 13.57 -18.86
CA SER A 112 -6.31 12.29 -19.41
C SER A 112 -6.42 12.42 -20.92
N VAL A 113 -5.77 11.50 -21.64
CA VAL A 113 -5.80 11.44 -23.10
C VAL A 113 -6.48 10.15 -23.52
N SER A 114 -7.50 10.28 -24.36
CA SER A 114 -8.14 9.18 -25.07
C SER A 114 -8.02 9.42 -26.58
N LYS A 115 -8.40 8.44 -27.40
CA LYS A 115 -8.22 8.49 -28.87
C LYS A 115 -8.73 9.80 -29.50
N ASP A 116 -9.84 10.33 -28.99
CA ASP A 116 -10.51 11.52 -29.55
C ASP A 116 -10.75 12.65 -28.51
N GLN A 117 -10.25 12.53 -27.26
CA GLN A 117 -10.45 13.55 -26.23
C GLN A 117 -9.22 13.77 -25.34
N PHE A 118 -8.90 15.05 -25.10
CA PHE A 118 -7.94 15.51 -24.10
C PHE A 118 -8.70 16.23 -22.97
N ARG A 119 -8.54 15.77 -21.74
CA ARG A 119 -9.22 16.34 -20.56
C ARG A 119 -8.18 16.76 -19.52
N THR A 120 -8.25 18.01 -19.09
CA THR A 120 -7.44 18.52 -17.99
C THR A 120 -8.31 18.92 -16.80
N ALA A 121 -7.80 18.72 -15.60
CA ALA A 121 -8.43 19.20 -14.37
C ALA A 121 -7.37 19.73 -13.41
N ASN A 122 -7.56 20.96 -12.94
CA ASN A 122 -6.63 21.58 -11.99
C ASN A 122 -6.64 20.86 -10.63
N LYS A 123 -7.81 20.35 -10.21
CA LYS A 123 -8.00 19.61 -8.96
C LYS A 123 -9.03 18.51 -9.15
N ALA A 124 -8.77 17.35 -8.55
CA ALA A 124 -9.77 16.32 -8.32
C ALA A 124 -9.69 15.84 -6.88
N PHE A 125 -10.85 15.63 -6.26
CA PHE A 125 -10.97 15.09 -4.92
C PHE A 125 -11.59 13.70 -4.97
N ASN A 126 -11.10 12.80 -4.12
CA ASN A 126 -11.68 11.48 -3.96
C ASN A 126 -11.77 11.10 -2.48
N ILE A 127 -12.88 10.47 -2.08
CA ILE A 127 -13.04 9.90 -0.73
C ILE A 127 -12.43 8.50 -0.77
N VAL A 128 -11.27 8.31 -0.13
CA VAL A 128 -10.57 7.01 -0.11
C VAL A 128 -10.94 6.16 1.10
N LYS A 129 -11.36 6.79 2.19
CA LYS A 129 -11.90 6.11 3.36
C LYS A 129 -13.16 6.84 3.82
N PRO A 130 -14.33 6.18 3.89
CA PRO A 130 -15.54 6.80 4.41
C PRO A 130 -15.43 7.06 5.92
N GLU A 131 -16.35 7.85 6.45
CA GLU A 131 -16.53 8.02 7.88
C GLU A 131 -16.79 6.70 8.61
N GLU A 132 -16.35 6.64 9.85
CA GLU A 132 -16.41 5.45 10.68
C GLU A 132 -16.61 5.85 12.14
N PHE A 133 -17.47 5.13 12.87
CA PHE A 133 -17.55 5.27 14.31
C PHE A 133 -16.36 4.60 14.96
N VAL A 134 -15.71 5.32 15.88
CA VAL A 134 -14.60 4.77 16.65
C VAL A 134 -14.84 5.02 18.13
N SER A 135 -14.55 4.00 18.96
CA SER A 135 -14.63 4.15 20.41
C SER A 135 -13.48 5.00 20.96
N VAL A 136 -12.31 4.90 20.33
CA VAL A 136 -11.10 5.66 20.68
C VAL A 136 -10.52 6.24 19.40
N PRO A 137 -10.20 7.55 19.35
CA PRO A 137 -9.51 8.12 18.21
C PRO A 137 -8.19 7.39 17.96
N PRO A 138 -7.84 7.11 16.70
CA PRO A 138 -6.55 6.54 16.37
C PRO A 138 -5.46 7.55 16.70
N THR A 139 -4.26 7.02 16.94
CA THR A 139 -3.06 7.79 17.22
C THR A 139 -2.01 7.50 16.16
N TRP A 140 -0.93 8.28 16.10
CA TRP A 140 0.19 7.97 15.20
C TRP A 140 0.80 6.58 15.48
N ARG A 141 0.64 6.03 16.68
CA ARG A 141 1.16 4.70 17.06
C ARG A 141 0.46 3.59 16.26
N ASP A 142 -0.85 3.74 16.06
CA ASP A 142 -1.67 2.78 15.30
C ASP A 142 -1.25 2.73 13.83
N TYR A 143 -0.71 3.83 13.30
CA TYR A 143 -0.17 3.88 11.94
C TYR A 143 1.29 3.42 11.89
N LEU A 144 2.16 4.03 12.69
CA LEU A 144 3.61 3.86 12.54
C LEU A 144 4.11 2.48 12.97
N PHE A 145 3.42 1.78 13.87
CA PHE A 145 3.80 0.44 14.31
C PHE A 145 3.15 -0.71 13.53
N THR A 146 2.20 -0.41 12.64
CA THR A 146 1.54 -1.43 11.82
C THR A 146 2.59 -2.17 10.97
N GLY A 147 2.57 -3.51 11.02
CA GLY A 147 3.51 -4.37 10.28
C GLY A 147 4.94 -4.44 10.85
N LEU A 148 5.38 -3.47 11.67
CA LEU A 148 6.72 -3.48 12.27
C LEU A 148 6.81 -4.37 13.52
N LEU A 149 5.91 -4.16 14.49
CA LEU A 149 5.99 -4.84 15.78
C LEU A 149 5.29 -6.20 15.81
N GLN A 150 4.54 -6.53 14.76
CA GLN A 150 3.87 -7.84 14.64
C GLN A 150 4.85 -8.97 14.29
N GLN A 151 6.05 -8.64 13.81
CA GLN A 151 7.05 -9.61 13.35
C GLN A 151 8.11 -9.95 14.42
N SER A 152 7.83 -9.69 15.70
CA SER A 152 8.80 -9.66 16.82
C SER A 152 9.48 -10.99 17.18
N GLU A 153 9.22 -12.09 16.48
CA GLU A 153 9.82 -13.38 16.80
C GLU A 153 11.25 -13.47 16.24
N VAL A 154 12.22 -13.43 17.13
CA VAL A 154 13.63 -13.65 16.80
C VAL A 154 13.84 -15.14 16.56
N ILE A 155 14.27 -15.48 15.34
CA ILE A 155 14.54 -16.88 14.97
C ILE A 155 16.02 -17.15 15.15
N TYR A 156 16.31 -18.16 15.97
CA TYR A 156 17.66 -18.69 16.12
C TYR A 156 17.84 -19.91 15.20
N PRO A 157 19.04 -20.09 14.62
CA PRO A 157 19.34 -21.30 13.85
C PRO A 157 19.26 -22.53 14.76
N SER A 158 18.64 -23.60 14.27
CA SER A 158 18.67 -24.91 14.93
C SER A 158 20.06 -25.55 14.80
N ASP A 159 20.37 -26.52 15.66
CA ASP A 159 21.67 -27.22 15.66
C ASP A 159 21.99 -27.90 14.30
N ASP A 160 20.96 -28.32 13.54
CA ASP A 160 21.11 -28.92 12.22
C ASP A 160 21.65 -27.95 11.15
N ALA A 161 21.40 -26.65 11.35
CA ALA A 161 21.86 -25.55 10.50
C ALA A 161 23.32 -25.17 10.77
N ARG A 162 24.00 -25.85 11.70
CA ARG A 162 25.40 -25.55 12.02
C ARG A 162 26.31 -25.91 10.84
N PRO A 163 27.08 -24.95 10.29
CA PRO A 163 28.05 -25.23 9.24
C PRO A 163 29.17 -26.15 9.75
N LYS A 164 29.56 -27.13 8.93
CA LYS A 164 30.59 -28.14 9.21
C LYS A 164 31.87 -27.91 8.41
N THR A 165 31.75 -27.41 7.18
CA THR A 165 32.90 -27.12 6.30
C THR A 165 33.16 -25.62 6.19
N SER A 166 34.36 -25.24 5.73
CA SER A 166 34.69 -23.83 5.48
C SER A 166 33.83 -23.21 4.37
N ALA A 167 33.47 -23.99 3.34
CA ALA A 167 32.57 -23.58 2.26
C ALA A 167 31.16 -23.31 2.78
N GLU A 168 30.60 -24.21 3.61
CA GLU A 168 29.31 -24.02 4.27
C GLU A 168 29.30 -22.78 5.17
N LYS A 169 30.39 -22.56 5.93
CA LYS A 169 30.52 -21.40 6.81
C LYS A 169 30.49 -20.08 6.03
N ASN A 170 31.22 -20.01 4.92
CA ASN A 170 31.23 -18.82 4.06
C ASN A 170 29.84 -18.56 3.45
N ALA A 171 29.20 -19.61 2.91
CA ALA A 171 27.86 -19.50 2.36
C ALA A 171 26.82 -19.03 3.41
N TRP A 172 26.91 -19.56 4.63
CA TRP A 172 26.09 -19.15 5.76
C TRP A 172 26.31 -17.68 6.14
N GLU A 173 27.55 -17.26 6.37
CA GLU A 173 27.85 -15.87 6.77
C GLU A 173 27.44 -14.86 5.69
N THR A 174 27.69 -15.18 4.43
CA THR A 174 27.32 -14.32 3.30
C THR A 174 25.80 -14.17 3.16
N SER A 175 25.07 -15.29 3.19
CA SER A 175 23.60 -15.28 3.09
C SER A 175 22.94 -14.61 4.30
N LEU A 176 23.42 -14.88 5.51
CA LEU A 176 22.96 -14.23 6.73
C LEU A 176 23.13 -12.72 6.66
N LYS A 177 24.30 -12.24 6.22
CA LYS A 177 24.57 -10.81 6.07
C LYS A 177 23.68 -10.17 5.00
N LYS A 178 23.46 -10.85 3.87
CA LYS A 178 22.53 -10.39 2.83
C LYS A 178 21.11 -10.27 3.40
N GLY A 179 20.59 -11.35 3.97
CA GLY A 179 19.27 -11.39 4.58
C GLY A 179 19.10 -10.28 5.62
N TRP A 180 20.07 -10.10 6.51
CA TRP A 180 20.06 -9.03 7.52
C TRP A 180 19.86 -7.65 6.91
N ASN A 181 20.66 -7.30 5.90
CA ASN A 181 20.55 -6.00 5.25
C ASN A 181 19.20 -5.83 4.54
N ASP A 182 18.71 -6.87 3.87
CA ASP A 182 17.41 -6.86 3.21
C ASP A 182 16.27 -6.69 4.24
N GLY A 183 16.38 -7.32 5.41
CA GLY A 183 15.42 -7.16 6.51
C GLY A 183 15.42 -5.75 7.10
N VAL A 184 16.60 -5.14 7.27
CA VAL A 184 16.73 -3.74 7.70
C VAL A 184 16.10 -2.80 6.68
N ALA A 185 16.39 -2.98 5.38
CA ALA A 185 15.81 -2.18 4.30
C ALA A 185 14.27 -2.33 4.24
N GLN A 186 13.77 -3.56 4.44
CA GLN A 186 12.33 -3.82 4.50
C GLN A 186 11.67 -3.06 5.66
N ALA A 187 12.27 -3.07 6.85
CA ALA A 187 11.74 -2.33 8.00
C ALA A 187 11.63 -0.82 7.72
N GLN A 188 12.63 -0.25 7.02
CA GLN A 188 12.62 1.16 6.62
C GLN A 188 11.53 1.44 5.57
N SER A 189 11.37 0.57 4.57
CA SER A 189 10.29 0.68 3.58
C SER A 189 8.91 0.64 4.23
N ILE A 190 8.70 -0.27 5.20
CA ILE A 190 7.45 -0.33 5.97
C ILE A 190 7.20 0.98 6.73
N LEU A 191 8.24 1.57 7.33
CA LEU A 191 8.13 2.84 8.03
C LEU A 191 7.71 3.98 7.09
N ASP A 192 8.30 4.05 5.90
CA ASP A 192 7.98 5.08 4.90
C ASP A 192 6.54 4.95 4.39
N GLU A 193 6.08 3.72 4.15
CA GLU A 193 4.69 3.43 3.80
C GLU A 193 3.73 3.82 4.94
N ASN A 194 4.10 3.53 6.19
CA ASN A 194 3.31 3.89 7.36
C ASN A 194 3.21 5.41 7.53
N PHE A 195 4.30 6.15 7.32
CA PHE A 195 4.28 7.62 7.30
C PHE A 195 3.41 8.17 6.17
N SER A 196 3.50 7.57 4.98
CA SER A 196 2.68 7.96 3.83
C SER A 196 1.20 7.75 4.12
N ARG A 197 0.83 6.62 4.74
CA ARG A 197 -0.53 6.33 5.18
C ARG A 197 -1.01 7.32 6.24
N LEU A 198 -0.20 7.55 7.29
CA LEU A 198 -0.50 8.51 8.36
C LEU A 198 -0.73 9.92 7.81
N GLY A 199 0.19 10.39 6.96
CA GLY A 199 0.12 11.70 6.34
C GLY A 199 -1.08 11.84 5.41
N ARG A 200 -1.36 10.83 4.57
CA ARG A 200 -2.53 10.81 3.69
C ARG A 200 -3.83 10.90 4.49
N ASP A 201 -3.96 10.06 5.52
CA ASP A 201 -5.21 9.93 6.27
C ASP A 201 -5.45 11.17 7.14
N TYR A 202 -4.44 11.65 7.87
CA TYR A 202 -4.55 12.86 8.68
C TYR A 202 -4.82 14.12 7.83
N ASN A 203 -4.05 14.33 6.76
CA ASN A 203 -4.28 15.47 5.86
C ASN A 203 -5.61 15.36 5.13
N GLY A 204 -6.06 14.15 4.80
CA GLY A 204 -7.34 13.93 4.16
C GLY A 204 -8.52 14.26 5.08
N MET A 205 -8.42 13.97 6.37
CA MET A 205 -9.40 14.38 7.37
C MET A 205 -9.42 15.90 7.58
N MET A 206 -8.26 16.56 7.59
CA MET A 206 -8.20 18.02 7.61
C MET A 206 -8.81 18.65 6.35
N ARG A 207 -8.57 18.05 5.19
CA ARG A 207 -9.12 18.47 3.90
C ARG A 207 -10.64 18.34 3.89
N PHE A 208 -11.22 17.29 4.47
CA PHE A 208 -12.66 17.19 4.69
C PHE A 208 -13.22 18.41 5.41
N ASN A 209 -12.61 18.81 6.53
CA ASN A 209 -13.06 19.98 7.27
C ASN A 209 -12.92 21.28 6.46
N ALA A 210 -11.89 21.41 5.62
CA ALA A 210 -11.75 22.55 4.72
C ALA A 210 -12.85 22.59 3.65
N LEU A 211 -13.10 21.46 2.97
CA LEU A 211 -14.16 21.31 1.96
C LEU A 211 -15.56 21.53 2.54
N LEU A 212 -15.78 21.10 3.78
CA LEU A 212 -17.04 21.29 4.48
C LEU A 212 -17.31 22.78 4.72
N ARG A 213 -16.29 23.55 5.13
CA ARG A 213 -16.42 25.02 5.27
C ARG A 213 -16.65 25.73 3.95
N MET A 214 -16.08 25.20 2.87
CA MET A 214 -16.29 25.69 1.50
C MET A 214 -17.63 25.25 0.89
N GLY A 215 -18.43 24.41 1.57
CA GLY A 215 -19.68 23.89 1.02
C GLY A 215 -19.50 22.91 -0.14
N MET A 216 -18.30 22.37 -0.34
CA MET A 216 -17.96 21.44 -1.42
C MET A 216 -18.21 19.97 -1.07
N ILE A 217 -18.51 19.68 0.20
CA ILE A 217 -18.86 18.34 0.69
C ILE A 217 -19.95 18.46 1.75
N SER A 218 -20.90 17.54 1.75
CA SER A 218 -21.91 17.44 2.79
C SER A 218 -21.34 16.89 4.09
N ARG A 219 -21.98 17.26 5.20
CA ARG A 219 -21.70 16.65 6.51
C ARG A 219 -22.29 15.24 6.55
N THR A 220 -21.64 14.32 7.26
CA THR A 220 -22.23 13.06 7.70
C THR A 220 -23.45 13.32 8.58
N GLU A 221 -24.60 12.73 8.25
CA GLU A 221 -25.80 12.81 9.06
C GLU A 221 -25.86 11.60 10.00
N ILE A 222 -25.86 11.86 11.31
CA ILE A 222 -25.91 10.83 12.34
C ILE A 222 -27.24 10.98 13.10
N ALA A 223 -28.01 9.89 13.18
CA ALA A 223 -29.16 9.80 14.06
C ALA A 223 -28.72 9.27 15.42
N SER A 224 -29.31 9.79 16.49
CA SER A 224 -29.06 9.34 17.86
C SER A 224 -30.39 9.10 18.56
N LYS A 225 -30.57 7.90 19.13
CA LYS A 225 -31.75 7.52 19.90
C LYS A 225 -31.34 7.02 21.28
N VAL A 226 -31.99 7.55 22.31
CA VAL A 226 -31.76 7.13 23.70
C VAL A 226 -32.91 6.24 24.13
N TYR A 227 -32.58 5.09 24.69
CA TYR A 227 -33.49 4.12 25.25
C TYR A 227 -33.32 4.09 26.77
N THR A 228 -34.39 4.45 27.51
CA THR A 228 -34.38 4.29 28.97
C THR A 228 -34.21 2.83 29.35
N VAL A 229 -34.85 1.92 28.61
CA VAL A 229 -34.62 0.47 28.69
C VAL A 229 -34.29 -0.01 27.28
N SER A 230 -33.17 -0.70 27.13
CA SER A 230 -32.71 -1.24 25.85
C SER A 230 -33.74 -2.16 25.22
N PRO A 231 -33.98 -2.09 23.89
CA PRO A 231 -34.85 -3.03 23.18
C PRO A 231 -34.40 -4.50 23.30
N GLU A 232 -33.12 -4.74 23.57
CA GLU A 232 -32.56 -6.09 23.74
C GLU A 232 -32.68 -6.62 25.17
N SER A 233 -33.18 -5.79 26.10
CA SER A 233 -33.42 -6.21 27.49
C SER A 233 -34.49 -7.29 27.54
N ASN A 234 -34.25 -8.28 28.39
CA ASN A 234 -35.17 -9.37 28.67
C ASN A 234 -35.23 -9.65 30.18
N LYS A 235 -35.95 -10.70 30.60
CA LYS A 235 -36.12 -11.02 32.02
C LYS A 235 -34.81 -11.37 32.75
N ASN A 236 -33.76 -11.74 32.03
CA ASN A 236 -32.48 -12.18 32.57
C ASN A 236 -31.35 -11.15 32.36
N SER A 237 -31.56 -10.12 31.53
CA SER A 237 -30.58 -9.06 31.26
C SER A 237 -31.31 -7.74 31.02
N LEU A 238 -31.03 -6.75 31.85
CA LEU A 238 -31.64 -5.43 31.78
C LEU A 238 -30.57 -4.38 31.52
N THR A 239 -30.63 -3.72 30.37
CA THR A 239 -29.74 -2.60 30.01
C THR A 239 -30.55 -1.31 30.07
N ILE A 240 -30.08 -0.34 30.84
CA ILE A 240 -30.77 0.92 31.10
C ILE A 240 -29.92 2.09 30.59
N GLY A 241 -30.55 3.09 29.98
CA GLY A 241 -29.87 4.30 29.53
C GLY A 241 -28.99 4.11 28.31
N GLU A 242 -29.37 3.21 27.40
CA GLU A 242 -28.64 2.93 26.18
C GLU A 242 -28.79 4.05 25.15
N LYS A 243 -27.71 4.41 24.45
CA LYS A 243 -27.72 5.38 23.35
C LYS A 243 -27.28 4.71 22.07
N HIS A 244 -28.19 4.54 21.12
CA HIS A 244 -27.90 4.07 19.77
C HIS A 244 -27.57 5.26 18.87
N ARG A 245 -26.50 5.11 18.08
CA ARG A 245 -26.13 6.09 17.04
C ARG A 245 -25.92 5.36 15.72
N GLU A 246 -26.40 5.97 14.65
CA GLU A 246 -26.33 5.39 13.31
C GLU A 246 -25.99 6.47 12.28
N ILE A 247 -25.10 6.15 11.33
CA ILE A 247 -24.83 7.03 10.19
C ILE A 247 -25.97 6.86 9.19
N MET A 248 -26.85 7.85 9.13
CA MET A 248 -27.99 7.85 8.21
C MET A 248 -27.55 8.18 6.79
N LYS A 249 -26.64 9.15 6.65
CA LYS A 249 -26.14 9.60 5.35
C LYS A 249 -24.66 9.90 5.43
N LYS A 250 -23.92 9.33 4.49
CA LYS A 250 -22.49 9.58 4.36
C LYS A 250 -22.18 10.94 3.73
N ALA A 251 -21.00 11.47 4.01
CA ALA A 251 -20.45 12.65 3.37
C ALA A 251 -20.28 12.41 1.87
N GLN A 252 -20.76 13.34 1.06
CA GLN A 252 -20.75 13.28 -0.40
C GLN A 252 -20.36 14.64 -0.95
N PHE A 253 -19.59 14.65 -2.03
CA PHE A 253 -19.22 15.90 -2.69
C PHE A 253 -20.47 16.61 -3.20
N GLU A 254 -20.52 17.91 -2.99
CA GLU A 254 -21.54 18.77 -3.58
C GLU A 254 -21.11 19.11 -5.00
N VAL A 255 -21.86 18.61 -5.99
CA VAL A 255 -21.52 18.80 -7.40
C VAL A 255 -22.03 20.12 -7.96
N ASN A 256 -22.95 20.80 -7.26
CA ASN A 256 -23.44 22.11 -7.65
C ASN A 256 -22.49 23.23 -7.15
N PRO A 257 -21.79 23.96 -8.06
CA PRO A 257 -20.87 25.01 -7.68
C PRO A 257 -21.53 26.22 -7.00
N ASP A 258 -22.82 26.48 -7.24
CA ASP A 258 -23.52 27.63 -6.67
C ASP A 258 -23.63 27.58 -5.15
N LYS A 259 -23.50 26.37 -4.58
CA LYS A 259 -23.48 26.15 -3.12
C LYS A 259 -22.09 26.31 -2.52
N TRP A 260 -21.06 26.42 -3.35
CA TRP A 260 -19.68 26.52 -2.89
C TRP A 260 -19.38 27.96 -2.46
N LYS A 261 -18.54 28.08 -1.44
CA LYS A 261 -18.03 29.35 -0.94
C LYS A 261 -16.59 29.51 -1.41
N PRO A 262 -16.31 30.41 -2.37
CA PRO A 262 -14.97 30.56 -2.91
C PRO A 262 -14.01 31.10 -1.85
N VAL A 263 -12.84 30.48 -1.73
CA VAL A 263 -11.74 31.04 -0.93
C VAL A 263 -10.91 31.89 -1.88
N ILE A 264 -10.97 33.21 -1.70
CA ILE A 264 -10.15 34.15 -2.47
C ILE A 264 -8.73 34.11 -1.90
N THR A 265 -7.88 33.25 -2.47
CA THR A 265 -6.43 33.31 -2.23
C THR A 265 -5.84 34.33 -3.19
N LYS A 266 -5.32 35.45 -2.66
CA LYS A 266 -4.50 36.36 -3.47
C LYS A 266 -3.28 35.58 -3.95
N SER A 267 -3.13 35.41 -5.25
CA SER A 267 -1.90 34.87 -5.83
C SER A 267 -0.72 35.74 -5.36
N PRO A 268 0.43 35.15 -4.97
CA PRO A 268 1.62 35.94 -4.73
C PRO A 268 1.93 36.70 -6.01
N THR A 269 2.07 38.02 -5.90
CA THR A 269 2.50 38.90 -6.98
C THR A 269 3.80 38.34 -7.51
N SER A 270 3.77 37.79 -8.72
CA SER A 270 4.99 37.50 -9.47
C SER A 270 5.64 38.85 -9.76
N ASP A 271 6.74 39.17 -9.05
CA ASP A 271 7.65 40.22 -9.48
C ASP A 271 8.28 39.77 -10.80
N THR A 272 7.61 40.09 -11.90
CA THR A 272 8.12 39.90 -13.24
C THR A 272 9.08 41.04 -13.54
N SER A 273 10.31 40.93 -13.04
CA SER A 273 11.47 41.73 -13.48
C SER A 273 12.65 40.82 -13.84
N ALA A 274 12.39 39.68 -14.47
CA ALA A 274 13.41 38.96 -15.22
C ALA A 274 13.34 39.39 -16.68
N GLN A 275 14.16 40.38 -17.04
CA GLN A 275 14.46 40.71 -18.44
C GLN A 275 15.10 39.48 -19.11
N TYR A 276 14.37 38.84 -20.02
CA TYR A 276 14.95 37.85 -20.93
C TYR A 276 15.79 38.60 -21.97
N GLN A 277 17.10 38.66 -21.74
CA GLN A 277 18.06 39.15 -22.71
C GLN A 277 18.32 38.04 -23.73
N TYR A 278 17.69 38.15 -24.90
CA TYR A 278 17.99 37.29 -26.06
C TYR A 278 19.42 37.58 -26.52
N GLY A 279 20.35 36.68 -26.21
CA GLY A 279 21.69 36.67 -26.80
C GLY A 279 21.61 36.22 -28.25
N GLY A 280 21.70 37.18 -29.17
CA GLY A 280 21.91 36.91 -30.59
C GLY A 280 23.24 36.20 -30.80
N ARG A 281 23.22 35.20 -31.68
CA ARG A 281 24.41 34.67 -32.35
C ARG A 281 24.77 35.54 -33.54
#